data_AF-A0A6C0DXH8-F1
#
_entry.id   AF-A0A6C0DXH8-F1
#
_cell.length_a   1.000
_cell.length_b   1.000
_cell.length_c   1.000
_cell.angle_alpha   90.00
_cell.angle_beta   90.00
_cell.angle_gamma   90.00
#
_symmetry.space_group_name_H-M   'P 1'
#
loop_
_entity.id
_entity.type
_entity.pdbx_description
1 polymer ?
#
loop_
_entity_poly.entity_id
_entity_poly.type
_entity_poly.pdbx_seq_one_letter_code
_entity_poly.pdbx_strand_id
1 'polypeptide(L)'
;MNILTNSGTISKNKSELADTKKNEENKSQENGYEENSYLNSLDKYSVYLPRLAFLFLLFTVITSGFITELLSCQIRYVLTTNIYARHFLAILMIFIFIMGLGGWSIDSKLDEMAANDWTSGNVIETIIMSIIIYITFLISSKSQLVPNLIFFGLLFLLYLINTQRNFWKARNMISENTDAFMLYSTYILGASSMVTLFYGFINYINYQKIQYGDRFSWFYFILGGQKCASLENEGYGGKKIKLKKTRF
;
A
#
# COMPACT_ATOMS: atom_id res chain seq x y z
N MET A 1 -55.30 63.88 -33.46
CA MET A 1 -54.31 62.95 -34.04
C MET A 1 -53.52 62.41 -32.85
N ASN A 2 -53.86 61.21 -32.38
CA ASN A 2 -53.31 60.62 -31.15
C ASN A 2 -52.13 59.72 -31.51
N ILE A 3 -51.00 59.91 -30.83
CA ILE A 3 -49.87 58.98 -30.85
C ILE A 3 -49.65 58.52 -29.41
N LEU A 4 -49.99 57.27 -29.13
CA LEU A 4 -49.66 56.53 -27.91
C LEU A 4 -48.34 55.80 -28.15
N THR A 5 -47.31 56.09 -27.35
CA THR A 5 -46.06 55.32 -27.33
C THR A 5 -46.12 54.22 -26.27
N ASN A 6 -45.95 52.99 -26.74
CA ASN A 6 -45.87 51.76 -25.96
C ASN A 6 -44.43 51.56 -25.44
N SER A 7 -44.22 51.59 -24.12
CA SER A 7 -42.92 51.31 -23.50
C SER A 7 -43.13 50.42 -22.28
N GLY A 8 -43.06 49.11 -22.47
CA GLY A 8 -43.33 48.17 -21.38
C GLY A 8 -42.98 46.72 -21.68
N THR A 9 -41.80 46.43 -22.25
CA THR A 9 -41.44 45.01 -22.49
C THR A 9 -39.94 44.70 -22.63
N ILE A 10 -39.02 45.40 -21.93
CA ILE A 10 -37.59 44.96 -21.91
C ILE A 10 -36.99 44.69 -20.52
N SER A 11 -37.70 44.93 -19.42
CA SER A 11 -37.14 44.73 -18.07
C SER A 11 -37.29 43.32 -17.50
N LYS A 12 -38.13 42.44 -18.06
CA LYS A 12 -38.39 41.10 -17.49
C LYS A 12 -37.35 40.03 -17.84
N ASN A 13 -36.63 40.14 -18.96
CA ASN A 13 -35.66 39.10 -19.37
C ASN A 13 -34.28 39.21 -18.71
N LYS A 14 -33.99 40.30 -17.98
CA LYS A 14 -32.66 40.53 -17.40
C LYS A 14 -32.52 39.98 -15.97
N SER A 15 -33.62 39.78 -15.23
CA SER A 15 -33.55 39.20 -13.89
C SER A 15 -33.47 37.66 -13.93
N GLU A 16 -34.19 37.02 -14.86
CA GLU A 16 -34.22 35.55 -14.98
C GLU A 16 -32.86 34.96 -15.41
N LEU A 17 -32.09 35.69 -16.24
CA LEU A 17 -30.73 35.30 -16.63
C LEU A 17 -29.68 35.52 -15.51
N ALA A 18 -29.93 36.44 -14.59
CA ALA A 18 -29.03 36.71 -13.46
C ALA A 18 -29.20 35.70 -12.33
N ASP A 19 -30.42 35.24 -12.09
CA ASP A 19 -30.73 34.22 -11.07
C ASP A 19 -30.22 32.83 -11.47
N THR A 20 -30.14 32.54 -12.77
CA THR A 20 -29.61 31.26 -13.28
C THR A 20 -28.08 31.16 -13.11
N LYS A 21 -27.34 32.25 -13.38
CA LYS A 21 -25.88 32.31 -13.17
C LYS A 21 -25.48 32.23 -11.70
N LYS A 22 -26.25 32.84 -10.81
CA LYS A 22 -25.99 32.84 -9.37
C LYS A 22 -26.19 31.45 -8.74
N ASN A 23 -27.12 30.66 -9.30
CA ASN A 23 -27.31 29.26 -8.90
C ASN A 23 -26.21 28.32 -9.43
N GLU A 24 -25.64 28.59 -10.61
CA GLU A 24 -24.50 27.82 -11.14
C GLU A 24 -23.18 28.12 -10.39
N GLU A 25 -22.95 29.37 -9.96
CA GLU A 25 -21.80 29.76 -9.14
C GLU A 25 -21.87 29.12 -7.74
N ASN A 26 -23.03 29.16 -7.08
CA ASN A 26 -23.21 28.52 -5.76
C ASN A 26 -23.01 26.99 -5.81
N LYS A 27 -23.46 26.33 -6.88
CA LYS A 27 -23.30 24.88 -7.07
C LYS A 27 -21.85 24.48 -7.38
N SER A 28 -21.11 25.35 -8.06
CA SER A 28 -19.67 25.17 -8.33
C SER A 28 -18.82 25.41 -7.07
N GLN A 29 -19.24 26.34 -6.22
CA GLN A 29 -18.56 26.68 -4.97
C GLN A 29 -18.81 25.63 -3.88
N GLU A 30 -19.99 25.02 -3.83
CA GLU A 30 -20.32 23.93 -2.89
C GLU A 30 -19.59 22.61 -3.26
N ASN A 31 -19.53 22.26 -4.55
CA ASN A 31 -18.72 21.13 -5.04
C ASN A 31 -17.21 21.33 -4.79
N GLY A 32 -16.71 22.56 -4.92
CA GLY A 32 -15.29 22.88 -4.65
C GLY A 32 -14.90 22.84 -3.17
N TYR A 33 -15.85 23.00 -2.24
CA TYR A 33 -15.59 22.88 -0.80
C TYR A 33 -15.56 21.41 -0.33
N GLU A 34 -16.44 20.55 -0.86
CA GLU A 34 -16.38 19.10 -0.59
C GLU A 34 -15.15 18.46 -1.22
N GLU A 35 -14.84 18.75 -2.50
CA GLU A 35 -13.67 18.21 -3.21
C GLU A 35 -12.35 18.60 -2.52
N ASN A 36 -12.23 19.84 -2.03
CA ASN A 36 -11.07 20.28 -1.25
C ASN A 36 -10.94 19.57 0.11
N SER A 37 -12.05 19.18 0.75
CA SER A 37 -12.03 18.44 2.01
C SER A 37 -11.47 17.02 1.82
N TYR A 38 -11.91 16.31 0.77
CA TYR A 38 -11.41 14.99 0.45
C TYR A 38 -9.95 15.02 -0.03
N LEU A 39 -9.58 15.97 -0.88
CA LEU A 39 -8.19 16.14 -1.35
C LEU A 39 -7.24 16.46 -0.19
N ASN A 40 -7.63 17.30 0.77
CA ASN A 40 -6.85 17.55 1.97
C ASN A 40 -6.66 16.30 2.84
N SER A 41 -7.70 15.46 2.95
CA SER A 41 -7.58 14.18 3.66
C SER A 41 -6.64 13.21 2.94
N LEU A 42 -6.67 13.15 1.60
CA LEU A 42 -5.77 12.32 0.80
C LEU A 42 -4.32 12.84 0.81
N ASP A 43 -4.10 14.15 0.80
CA ASP A 43 -2.75 14.72 0.82
C ASP A 43 -2.04 14.38 2.13
N LYS A 44 -2.77 14.34 3.25
CA LYS A 44 -2.26 13.84 4.55
C LYS A 44 -1.78 12.39 4.46
N TYR A 45 -2.44 11.53 3.68
CA TYR A 45 -1.97 10.15 3.46
C TYR A 45 -0.79 10.05 2.49
N SER A 46 -0.60 11.05 1.63
CA SER A 46 0.48 11.07 0.63
C SER A 46 1.89 11.17 1.22
N VAL A 47 2.02 11.68 2.44
CA VAL A 47 3.29 11.70 3.20
C VAL A 47 3.72 10.28 3.62
N TYR A 48 2.74 9.41 3.90
CA TYR A 48 2.99 8.06 4.39
C TYR A 48 3.11 7.01 3.28
N LEU A 49 2.49 7.25 2.12
CA LEU A 49 2.63 6.38 0.94
C LEU A 49 4.08 6.10 0.48
N PRO A 50 5.01 7.08 0.42
CA PRO A 50 6.41 6.83 0.04
C PRO A 50 7.17 6.04 1.11
N ARG A 51 6.80 6.21 2.39
CA ARG A 51 7.33 5.39 3.49
C ARG A 51 6.89 3.93 3.35
N LEU A 52 5.66 3.67 2.90
CA LEU A 52 5.16 2.32 2.55
C LEU A 52 5.79 1.74 1.28
N ALA A 53 6.21 2.59 0.36
CA ALA A 53 6.79 2.15 -0.90
C ALA A 53 8.28 1.78 -0.77
N PHE A 54 8.98 2.36 0.21
CA PHE A 54 10.30 1.89 0.67
C PHE A 54 10.28 0.46 1.24
N LEU A 55 9.09 -0.07 1.56
CA LEU A 55 8.92 -1.49 1.91
C LEU A 55 9.39 -2.41 0.79
N PHE A 56 9.23 -2.03 -0.48
CA PHE A 56 9.76 -2.82 -1.60
C PHE A 56 11.28 -3.01 -1.50
N LEU A 57 12.01 -1.95 -1.13
CA LEU A 57 13.46 -1.96 -0.96
C LEU A 57 13.85 -2.86 0.22
N LEU A 58 13.07 -2.77 1.29
CA LEU A 58 13.24 -3.57 2.49
C LEU A 58 12.94 -5.06 2.27
N PHE A 59 11.87 -5.38 1.55
CA PHE A 59 11.54 -6.73 1.10
C PHE A 59 12.66 -7.30 0.24
N THR A 60 13.24 -6.52 -0.67
CA THR A 60 14.36 -6.94 -1.53
C THR A 60 15.59 -7.29 -0.70
N VAL A 61 15.90 -6.50 0.34
CA VAL A 61 17.02 -6.78 1.25
C VAL A 61 16.74 -8.03 2.10
N ILE A 62 15.55 -8.15 2.69
CA ILE A 62 15.19 -9.30 3.56
C ILE A 62 15.09 -10.61 2.77
N THR A 63 14.61 -10.56 1.52
CA THR A 63 14.48 -11.75 0.67
C THR A 63 15.78 -12.18 0.01
N SER A 64 16.86 -11.38 0.10
CA SER A 64 18.20 -11.77 -0.35
C SER A 64 18.83 -12.78 0.61
N GLY A 65 18.36 -14.04 0.53
CA GLY A 65 18.91 -15.16 1.31
C GLY A 65 20.43 -15.33 1.19
N PHE A 66 21.02 -14.77 0.13
CA PHE A 66 22.46 -14.66 -0.11
C PHE A 66 23.24 -14.00 1.05
N ILE A 67 22.68 -12.99 1.73
CA ILE A 67 23.39 -12.30 2.82
C ILE A 67 23.69 -13.25 3.99
N THR A 68 22.86 -14.26 4.21
CA THR A 68 23.06 -15.21 5.32
C THR A 68 24.31 -16.08 5.17
N GLU A 69 24.84 -16.22 3.94
CA GLU A 69 26.07 -16.96 3.67
C GLU A 69 27.33 -16.13 3.92
N LEU A 70 27.21 -14.80 3.98
CA LEU A 70 28.32 -13.87 4.23
C LEU A 70 28.59 -13.65 5.73
N LEU A 71 27.68 -14.09 6.61
CA LEU A 71 27.78 -13.91 8.06
C LEU A 71 28.69 -14.96 8.71
N SER A 72 29.20 -14.64 9.90
CA SER A 72 30.02 -15.58 10.68
C SER A 72 29.26 -16.89 10.99
N CYS A 73 29.99 -17.99 11.15
CA CYS A 73 29.41 -19.33 11.38
C CYS A 73 28.41 -19.35 12.56
N GLN A 74 28.70 -18.62 13.63
CA GLN A 74 27.82 -18.52 14.81
C GLN A 74 26.50 -17.81 14.48
N ILE A 75 26.55 -16.67 13.79
CA ILE A 75 25.35 -15.92 13.39
C ILE A 75 24.53 -16.75 12.40
N ARG A 76 25.20 -17.40 11.43
CA ARG A 76 24.56 -18.30 10.48
C ARG A 76 23.85 -19.46 11.20
N TYR A 77 24.48 -20.07 12.19
CA TYR A 77 23.87 -21.13 12.98
C TYR A 77 22.60 -20.66 13.70
N VAL A 78 22.65 -19.50 14.35
CA VAL A 78 21.48 -18.93 15.03
C VAL A 78 20.35 -18.61 14.05
N LEU A 79 20.65 -17.95 12.92
CA LEU A 79 19.63 -17.57 11.94
C LEU A 79 19.05 -18.76 11.18
N THR A 80 19.81 -19.84 10.97
CA THR A 80 19.28 -21.04 10.31
C THR A 80 18.49 -21.94 11.26
N THR A 81 18.87 -22.01 12.53
CA THR A 81 18.27 -22.91 13.52
C THR A 81 17.10 -22.28 14.26
N ASN A 82 17.22 -21.01 14.66
CA ASN A 82 16.21 -20.31 15.45
C ASN A 82 15.29 -19.48 14.55
N ILE A 83 14.03 -19.90 14.45
CA ILE A 83 13.01 -19.21 13.65
C ILE A 83 12.62 -17.85 14.25
N TYR A 84 12.62 -17.74 15.58
CA TYR A 84 12.34 -16.50 16.29
C TYR A 84 13.43 -15.45 16.02
N ALA A 85 14.69 -15.88 15.94
CA ALA A 85 15.80 -14.97 15.60
C ALA A 85 15.62 -14.35 14.20
N ARG A 86 15.13 -15.12 13.22
CA ARG A 86 14.82 -14.61 11.87
C ARG A 86 13.71 -13.56 11.90
N HIS A 87 12.63 -13.85 12.60
CA HIS A 87 11.49 -12.94 12.72
C HIS A 87 11.85 -11.67 13.49
N PHE A 88 12.60 -11.79 14.60
CA PHE A 88 13.10 -10.65 15.35
C PHE A 88 14.01 -9.76 14.51
N LEU A 89 14.96 -10.35 13.77
CA LEU A 89 15.84 -9.60 12.88
C LEU A 89 15.05 -8.89 11.77
N ALA A 90 14.03 -9.53 11.20
CA ALA A 90 13.19 -8.91 10.19
C ALA A 90 12.42 -7.68 10.74
N ILE A 91 11.83 -7.79 11.93
CA ILE A 91 11.16 -6.65 12.59
C ILE A 91 12.17 -5.54 12.90
N LEU A 92 13.34 -5.89 13.42
CA LEU A 92 14.40 -4.93 13.76
C LEU A 92 14.87 -4.16 12.51
N MET A 93 15.05 -4.85 11.38
CA MET A 93 15.38 -4.21 10.11
C MET A 93 14.27 -3.24 9.69
N ILE A 94 13.01 -3.68 9.68
CA ILE A 94 11.86 -2.81 9.39
C ILE A 94 11.87 -1.55 10.25
N PHE A 95 12.04 -1.71 11.56
CA PHE A 95 12.10 -0.61 12.50
C PHE A 95 13.23 0.39 12.18
N ILE A 96 14.46 -0.10 11.98
CA ILE A 96 15.63 0.76 11.71
C ILE A 96 15.45 1.52 10.39
N PHE A 97 14.93 0.86 9.35
CA PHE A 97 14.68 1.52 8.06
C PHE A 97 13.60 2.60 8.16
N ILE A 98 12.49 2.35 8.87
CA ILE A 98 11.45 3.37 9.05
C ILE A 98 12.01 4.55 9.83
N MET A 99 12.73 4.31 10.94
CA MET A 99 13.39 5.38 11.71
C MET A 99 14.37 6.18 10.86
N GLY A 100 15.19 5.52 10.03
CA GLY A 100 16.15 6.19 9.13
C GLY A 100 15.49 7.11 8.08
N LEU A 101 14.19 6.94 7.82
CA LEU A 101 13.41 7.74 6.86
C LEU A 101 12.61 8.88 7.51
N GLY A 102 12.82 9.17 8.79
CA GLY A 102 11.99 10.13 9.53
C GLY A 102 11.08 9.51 10.59
N GLY A 103 11.05 8.18 10.66
CA GLY A 103 10.15 7.42 11.52
C GLY A 103 8.67 7.59 11.17
N TRP A 104 7.82 7.37 12.16
CA TRP A 104 6.38 7.52 12.05
C TRP A 104 5.83 8.38 13.19
N SER A 105 4.88 9.25 12.84
CA SER A 105 4.04 10.01 13.76
C SER A 105 2.58 9.89 13.30
N ILE A 106 1.64 9.63 14.20
CA ILE A 106 0.20 9.61 13.94
C ILE A 106 -0.33 11.04 13.83
N ASP A 107 0.27 11.97 14.58
CA ASP A 107 -0.05 13.39 14.50
C ASP A 107 0.74 14.05 13.36
N SER A 108 0.04 14.35 12.27
CA SER A 108 0.61 15.05 11.12
C SER A 108 1.10 16.45 11.47
N LYS A 109 0.48 17.12 12.44
CA LYS A 109 0.94 18.46 12.86
C LYS A 109 2.31 18.36 13.53
N LEU A 110 2.52 17.32 14.32
CA LEU A 110 3.81 17.07 14.97
C LEU A 110 4.88 16.64 13.95
N ASP A 111 4.48 15.85 12.94
CA ASP A 111 5.37 15.38 11.86
C ASP A 111 5.88 16.55 10.98
N GLU A 112 5.08 17.61 10.82
CA GLU A 112 5.44 18.81 10.04
C GLU A 112 6.29 19.82 10.81
N MET A 113 6.43 19.69 12.13
CA MET A 113 7.19 20.65 12.97
C MET A 113 8.71 20.49 12.84
N ALA A 114 9.19 19.36 12.34
CA ALA A 114 10.60 19.07 12.17
C ALA A 114 10.90 18.61 10.73
N ALA A 115 12.13 18.86 10.27
CA ALA A 115 12.57 18.24 9.03
C ALA A 115 12.57 16.71 9.20
N ASN A 116 12.14 15.98 8.17
CA ASN A 116 12.16 14.53 8.16
C ASN A 116 13.60 14.02 8.24
N ASP A 117 14.06 13.68 9.43
CA ASP A 117 15.37 13.09 9.70
C ASP A 117 15.24 11.95 10.73
N TRP A 118 16.32 11.22 10.98
CA TRP A 118 16.32 10.07 11.89
C TRP A 118 15.88 10.37 13.35
N THR A 119 15.73 11.64 13.71
CA THR A 119 15.30 12.11 15.04
C THR A 119 13.84 12.61 15.08
N SER A 120 13.19 12.79 13.92
CA SER A 120 11.83 13.36 13.85
C SER A 120 10.73 12.37 14.26
N GLY A 121 11.00 11.08 14.16
CA GLY A 121 10.00 10.03 14.37
C GLY A 121 9.75 9.68 15.83
N ASN A 122 8.48 9.44 16.18
CA ASN A 122 8.14 8.86 17.47
C ASN A 122 8.53 7.38 17.50
N VAL A 123 9.45 7.02 18.41
CA VAL A 123 9.99 5.65 18.51
C VAL A 123 8.90 4.61 18.79
N ILE A 124 7.95 4.91 19.68
CA ILE A 124 6.90 3.95 20.06
C ILE A 124 5.93 3.72 18.90
N GLU A 125 5.52 4.79 18.25
CA GLU A 125 4.62 4.70 17.08
C GLU A 125 5.32 4.01 15.91
N THR A 126 6.62 4.26 15.73
CA THR A 126 7.43 3.57 14.72
C THR A 126 7.57 2.07 15.01
N ILE A 127 7.72 1.66 16.28
CA ILE A 127 7.70 0.24 16.65
C ILE A 127 6.35 -0.39 16.29
N ILE A 128 5.23 0.25 16.64
CA ILE A 128 3.89 -0.25 16.30
C ILE A 128 3.75 -0.40 14.79
N MET A 129 4.14 0.62 14.03
CA MET A 129 4.05 0.60 12.58
C MET A 129 4.96 -0.47 11.95
N SER A 130 6.15 -0.69 12.51
CA SER A 130 7.06 -1.75 12.08
C SER A 130 6.46 -3.14 12.24
N ILE A 131 5.71 -3.38 13.33
CA ILE A 131 5.00 -4.64 13.57
C ILE A 131 3.86 -4.81 12.55
N ILE A 132 3.09 -3.76 12.26
CA ILE A 132 2.02 -3.79 11.26
C ILE A 132 2.59 -4.15 9.89
N ILE A 133 3.64 -3.45 9.47
CA ILE A 133 4.34 -3.69 8.21
C ILE A 133 4.89 -5.11 8.16
N TYR A 134 5.45 -5.59 9.25
CA TYR A 134 5.97 -6.94 9.35
C TYR A 134 4.87 -8.01 9.22
N ILE A 135 3.68 -7.76 9.78
CA ILE A 135 2.52 -8.62 9.57
C ILE A 135 2.11 -8.63 8.09
N THR A 136 2.08 -7.47 7.43
CA THR A 136 1.86 -7.37 5.98
C THR A 136 2.91 -8.16 5.20
N PHE A 137 4.18 -8.09 5.62
CA PHE A 137 5.28 -8.88 5.06
C PHE A 137 5.04 -10.39 5.21
N LEU A 138 4.67 -10.86 6.39
CA LEU A 138 4.38 -12.27 6.61
C LEU A 138 3.24 -12.76 5.71
N ILE A 139 2.16 -11.98 5.60
CA ILE A 139 1.01 -12.30 4.73
C ILE A 139 1.44 -12.39 3.26
N SER A 140 2.20 -11.40 2.77
CA SER A 140 2.72 -11.36 1.40
C SER A 140 3.65 -12.55 1.12
N SER A 141 4.55 -12.88 2.06
CA SER A 141 5.49 -14.01 1.92
C SER A 141 4.78 -15.38 1.83
N LYS A 142 3.53 -15.45 2.29
CA LYS A 142 2.66 -16.63 2.27
C LYS A 142 1.57 -16.51 1.19
N SER A 143 1.88 -15.85 0.09
CA SER A 143 1.03 -15.78 -1.10
C SER A 143 1.64 -16.56 -2.26
N GLN A 144 0.81 -17.02 -3.20
CA GLN A 144 1.31 -17.66 -4.42
C GLN A 144 2.18 -16.69 -5.23
N LEU A 145 3.13 -17.23 -6.01
CA LEU A 145 4.11 -16.42 -6.76
C LEU A 145 3.44 -15.32 -7.61
N VAL A 146 2.45 -15.68 -8.43
CA VAL A 146 1.80 -14.75 -9.37
C VAL A 146 1.12 -13.57 -8.66
N PRO A 147 0.15 -13.77 -7.73
CA PRO A 147 -0.46 -12.64 -7.04
C PRO A 147 0.55 -11.85 -6.20
N ASN A 148 1.59 -12.49 -5.67
CA ASN A 148 2.63 -11.79 -4.92
C ASN A 148 3.49 -10.89 -5.84
N LEU A 149 3.83 -11.35 -7.04
CA LEU A 149 4.53 -10.52 -8.04
C LEU A 149 3.67 -9.34 -8.49
N ILE A 150 2.36 -9.53 -8.69
CA ILE A 150 1.44 -8.45 -9.00
C ILE A 150 1.39 -7.44 -7.84
N PHE A 151 1.27 -7.92 -6.60
CA PHE A 151 1.29 -7.07 -5.41
C PHE A 151 2.56 -6.21 -5.33
N PHE A 152 3.75 -6.82 -5.49
CA PHE A 152 5.00 -6.06 -5.48
C PHE A 152 5.12 -5.10 -6.67
N GLY A 153 4.64 -5.49 -7.85
CA GLY A 153 4.60 -4.61 -9.02
C GLY A 153 3.72 -3.38 -8.79
N LEU A 154 2.56 -3.53 -8.15
CA LEU A 154 1.68 -2.43 -7.79
C LEU A 154 2.32 -1.50 -6.75
N LEU A 155 2.96 -2.06 -5.71
CA LEU A 155 3.69 -1.27 -4.73
C LEU A 155 4.87 -0.50 -5.36
N PHE A 156 5.57 -1.11 -6.31
CA PHE A 156 6.66 -0.46 -7.03
C PHE A 156 6.15 0.69 -7.92
N LEU A 157 5.03 0.53 -8.63
CA LEU A 157 4.42 1.62 -9.39
C LEU A 157 3.94 2.76 -8.48
N LEU A 158 3.33 2.42 -7.35
CA LEU A 158 2.95 3.38 -6.32
C LEU A 158 4.17 4.18 -5.84
N TYR A 159 5.30 3.50 -5.60
CA TYR A 159 6.57 4.16 -5.26
C TYR A 159 6.98 5.19 -6.30
N LEU A 160 7.04 4.79 -7.57
CA LEU A 160 7.54 5.62 -8.65
C LEU A 160 6.67 6.86 -8.85
N ILE A 161 5.34 6.68 -8.91
CA ILE A 161 4.40 7.79 -9.11
C ILE A 161 4.48 8.77 -7.94
N ASN A 162 4.46 8.26 -6.71
CA ASN A 162 4.47 9.12 -5.54
C ASN A 162 5.81 9.86 -5.37
N THR A 163 6.93 9.19 -5.63
CA THR A 163 8.26 9.82 -5.61
C THR A 163 8.37 10.91 -6.67
N GLN A 164 7.89 10.63 -7.87
CA GLN A 164 7.88 11.61 -8.97
C GLN A 164 6.98 12.81 -8.66
N ARG A 165 5.78 12.57 -8.11
CA ARG A 165 4.86 13.61 -7.66
C ARG A 165 5.53 14.52 -6.64
N ASN A 166 6.13 13.95 -5.59
CA ASN A 166 6.80 14.71 -4.54
C ASN A 166 8.01 15.50 -5.10
N PHE A 167 8.76 14.93 -6.04
CA PHE A 167 9.86 15.61 -6.71
C PHE A 167 9.41 16.87 -7.46
N TRP A 168 8.27 16.80 -8.17
CA TRP A 168 7.69 17.95 -8.88
C TRP A 168 7.00 18.95 -7.95
N LYS A 169 6.28 18.47 -6.93
CA LYS A 169 5.61 19.30 -5.92
C LYS A 169 6.64 20.14 -5.15
N ALA A 170 7.75 19.55 -4.71
CA ALA A 170 8.83 20.26 -4.03
C ALA A 170 9.52 21.35 -4.87
N ARG A 171 9.31 21.36 -6.19
CA ARG A 171 9.88 22.34 -7.12
C ARG A 171 8.84 23.25 -7.76
N ASN A 172 7.58 23.18 -7.33
CA ASN A 172 6.46 23.91 -7.93
C ASN A 172 6.34 23.69 -9.45
N MET A 173 6.67 22.48 -9.93
CA MET A 173 6.66 22.12 -11.36
C MET A 173 5.37 21.41 -11.81
N ILE A 174 4.42 21.20 -10.90
CA ILE A 174 3.19 20.44 -11.14
C ILE A 174 1.98 21.38 -11.12
N SER A 175 1.04 21.16 -12.04
CA SER A 175 -0.26 21.86 -12.00
C SER A 175 -1.18 21.20 -10.97
N GLU A 176 -2.11 21.94 -10.37
CA GLU A 176 -3.07 21.40 -9.39
C GLU A 176 -3.85 20.19 -9.95
N ASN A 177 -4.28 20.26 -11.21
CA ASN A 177 -4.98 19.16 -11.88
C ASN A 177 -4.11 17.89 -12.01
N THR A 178 -2.82 18.05 -12.34
CA THR A 178 -1.90 16.92 -12.43
C THR A 178 -1.60 16.33 -11.06
N ASP A 179 -1.48 17.17 -10.03
CA ASP A 179 -1.26 16.71 -8.66
C ASP A 179 -2.43 15.88 -8.15
N ALA A 180 -3.66 16.37 -8.34
CA ALA A 180 -4.89 15.66 -7.98
C ALA A 180 -5.01 14.31 -8.73
N PHE A 181 -4.72 14.30 -10.03
CA PHE A 181 -4.74 13.06 -10.83
C PHE A 181 -3.72 12.03 -10.34
N MET A 182 -2.49 12.47 -10.03
CA MET A 182 -1.45 11.59 -9.48
C MET A 182 -1.84 11.05 -8.11
N LEU A 183 -2.36 11.90 -7.24
CA LEU A 183 -2.83 11.52 -5.91
C LEU A 183 -3.95 10.47 -6.00
N TYR A 184 -4.96 10.70 -6.85
CA TYR A 184 -6.03 9.75 -7.10
C TYR A 184 -5.52 8.41 -7.65
N SER A 185 -4.57 8.47 -8.58
CA SER A 185 -3.92 7.27 -9.14
C SER A 185 -3.17 6.48 -8.05
N THR A 186 -2.44 7.14 -7.15
CA THR A 186 -1.76 6.47 -6.03
C THR A 186 -2.74 5.81 -5.06
N TYR A 187 -3.90 6.42 -4.82
CA TYR A 187 -4.95 5.84 -3.98
C TYR A 187 -5.54 4.56 -4.59
N ILE A 188 -5.87 4.58 -5.90
CA ILE A 188 -6.35 3.39 -6.62
C ILE A 188 -5.29 2.27 -6.60
N LEU A 189 -4.02 2.62 -6.82
CA LEU A 189 -2.92 1.64 -6.75
C LEU A 189 -2.76 1.06 -5.34
N GLY A 190 -2.90 1.89 -4.30
CA GLY A 190 -2.88 1.43 -2.91
C GLY A 190 -4.03 0.47 -2.60
N ALA A 191 -5.25 0.82 -3.00
CA ALA A 191 -6.42 -0.02 -2.82
C ALA A 191 -6.30 -1.36 -3.58
N SER A 192 -5.88 -1.31 -4.85
CA SER A 192 -5.68 -2.53 -5.66
C SER A 192 -4.55 -3.42 -5.13
N SER A 193 -3.48 -2.83 -4.58
CA SER A 193 -2.41 -3.58 -3.90
C SER A 193 -2.98 -4.35 -2.71
N MET A 194 -3.81 -3.71 -1.89
CA MET A 194 -4.40 -4.33 -0.71
C MET A 194 -5.35 -5.49 -1.09
N VAL A 195 -6.19 -5.29 -2.13
CA VAL A 195 -7.04 -6.36 -2.68
C VAL A 195 -6.20 -7.53 -3.17
N THR A 196 -5.13 -7.28 -3.93
CA THR A 196 -4.24 -8.32 -4.46
C THR A 196 -3.56 -9.11 -3.35
N LEU A 197 -3.09 -8.44 -2.30
CA LEU A 197 -2.48 -9.06 -1.12
C LEU A 197 -3.45 -10.06 -0.44
N PHE A 198 -4.66 -9.60 -0.10
CA PHE A 198 -5.63 -10.46 0.57
C PHE A 198 -6.13 -11.59 -0.33
N TYR A 199 -6.36 -11.32 -1.61
CA TYR A 199 -6.71 -12.36 -2.58
C TYR A 199 -5.62 -13.43 -2.66
N GLY A 200 -4.35 -13.03 -2.81
CA GLY A 200 -3.21 -13.94 -2.88
C GLY A 200 -3.06 -14.80 -1.63
N PHE A 201 -3.25 -14.20 -0.46
CA PHE A 201 -3.17 -14.89 0.82
C PHE A 201 -4.32 -15.88 1.05
N ILE A 202 -5.56 -15.47 0.80
CA ILE A 202 -6.75 -16.35 0.94
C ILE A 202 -6.65 -17.54 -0.01
N ASN A 203 -6.28 -17.28 -1.27
CA ASN A 203 -6.10 -18.33 -2.26
C ASN A 203 -5.02 -19.34 -1.82
N TYR A 204 -3.91 -18.85 -1.26
CA TYR A 204 -2.85 -19.72 -0.75
C TYR A 204 -3.28 -20.52 0.48
N ILE A 205 -4.03 -19.92 1.42
CA ILE A 205 -4.61 -20.66 2.56
C ILE A 205 -5.49 -21.81 2.08
N ASN A 206 -6.37 -21.55 1.10
CA ASN A 206 -7.25 -22.60 0.57
C ASN A 206 -6.45 -23.73 -0.07
N TYR A 207 -5.43 -23.39 -0.87
CA TYR A 207 -4.51 -24.38 -1.44
C TYR A 207 -3.83 -25.23 -0.36
N GLN A 208 -3.35 -24.60 0.71
CA GLN A 208 -2.64 -25.27 1.80
C GLN A 208 -3.58 -26.14 2.66
N LYS A 209 -4.80 -25.68 2.91
CA LYS A 209 -5.83 -26.49 3.61
C LYS A 209 -6.19 -27.74 2.81
N ILE A 210 -6.27 -27.64 1.48
CA ILE A 210 -6.53 -28.81 0.61
C ILE A 210 -5.36 -29.80 0.66
N GLN A 211 -4.11 -29.31 0.67
CA GLN A 211 -2.90 -30.15 0.72
C GLN A 211 -2.71 -30.87 2.06
N TYR A 212 -2.87 -30.15 3.17
CA TYR A 212 -2.55 -30.68 4.51
C TYR A 212 -3.75 -31.30 5.23
N GLY A 213 -4.98 -30.99 4.79
CA GLY A 213 -6.22 -31.47 5.41
C GLY A 213 -6.24 -31.17 6.91
N ASP A 214 -6.54 -32.20 7.70
CA ASP A 214 -6.66 -32.11 9.16
C ASP A 214 -5.33 -31.84 9.90
N ARG A 215 -4.18 -31.95 9.21
CA ARG A 215 -2.86 -31.61 9.78
C ARG A 215 -2.52 -30.13 9.64
N PHE A 216 -3.41 -29.32 9.07
CA PHE A 216 -3.21 -27.89 8.95
C PHE A 216 -3.20 -27.22 10.34
N SER A 217 -2.18 -26.41 10.59
CA SER A 217 -2.05 -25.65 11.83
C SER A 217 -1.61 -24.23 11.52
N TRP A 218 -2.36 -23.25 12.07
CA TRP A 218 -2.14 -21.82 11.81
C TRP A 218 -0.77 -21.33 12.28
N PHE A 219 -0.32 -21.81 13.44
CA PHE A 219 0.97 -21.45 14.00
C PHE A 219 2.13 -21.83 13.05
N TYR A 220 2.13 -23.07 12.54
CA TYR A 220 3.16 -23.54 11.62
C TYR A 220 3.00 -22.95 10.21
N PHE A 221 1.78 -22.59 9.81
CA PHE A 221 1.55 -21.92 8.54
C PHE A 221 2.15 -20.51 8.51
N ILE A 222 1.87 -19.70 9.54
CA ILE A 222 2.32 -18.29 9.61
C ILE A 222 3.79 -18.19 10.00
N LEU A 223 4.20 -18.85 11.10
CA LEU A 223 5.54 -18.71 11.65
C LEU A 223 6.50 -19.77 11.13
N GLY A 224 6.02 -20.94 10.67
CA GLY A 224 6.88 -22.04 10.24
C GLY A 224 7.45 -21.87 8.84
N GLY A 225 8.60 -22.50 8.61
CA GLY A 225 9.11 -22.76 7.25
C GLY A 225 8.38 -23.96 6.66
N GLN A 226 7.66 -23.78 5.55
CA GLN A 226 7.07 -24.92 4.85
C GLN A 226 8.18 -25.71 4.16
N LYS A 227 8.22 -27.02 4.38
CA LYS A 227 9.02 -27.92 3.54
C LYS A 227 8.30 -28.06 2.21
N CYS A 228 8.98 -27.74 1.10
CA CYS A 228 8.40 -27.85 -0.23
C CYS A 228 8.10 -29.32 -0.56
N ALA A 229 6.82 -29.72 -0.44
CA ALA A 229 6.40 -31.11 -0.64
C ALA A 229 6.66 -31.65 -2.06
N SER A 230 6.75 -30.78 -3.08
CA SER A 230 6.97 -31.21 -4.47
C SER A 230 8.44 -31.32 -4.89
N LEU A 231 9.35 -30.59 -4.24
CA LEU A 231 10.78 -30.64 -4.58
C LEU A 231 11.50 -31.87 -4.00
N GLU A 232 10.88 -32.53 -3.02
CA GLU A 232 11.35 -33.82 -2.49
C GLU A 232 10.92 -35.01 -3.37
N ASN A 233 9.85 -34.84 -4.16
CA ASN A 233 9.30 -35.91 -5.02
C ASN A 233 9.95 -36.01 -6.41
N GLU A 234 10.75 -35.03 -6.83
CA GLU A 234 11.55 -35.11 -8.06
C GLU A 234 12.95 -35.71 -7.82
N GLY A 235 13.40 -35.81 -6.57
CA GLY A 235 14.66 -36.45 -6.19
C GLY A 235 14.57 -37.91 -5.76
N TYR A 236 13.40 -38.37 -5.29
CA TYR A 236 13.16 -39.77 -4.94
C TYR A 236 11.71 -40.19 -5.26
N GLY A 237 11.48 -40.72 -6.47
CA GLY A 237 10.39 -41.66 -6.78
C GLY A 237 9.01 -41.37 -6.19
N GLY A 238 8.47 -40.17 -6.38
CA GLY A 238 7.14 -39.79 -5.91
C GLY A 238 6.01 -40.66 -6.51
N LYS A 239 5.30 -41.38 -5.64
CA LYS A 239 4.07 -42.13 -5.96
C LYS A 239 3.00 -41.18 -6.53
N LYS A 240 2.54 -41.48 -7.76
CA LYS A 240 1.38 -40.83 -8.39
C LYS A 240 0.16 -40.86 -7.45
N ILE A 241 -0.35 -39.69 -7.11
CA ILE A 241 -1.69 -39.54 -6.54
C ILE A 241 -2.68 -40.07 -7.59
N LYS A 242 -3.30 -41.23 -7.31
CA LYS A 242 -4.41 -41.73 -8.11
C LYS A 242 -5.60 -40.79 -7.91
N LEU A 243 -5.82 -39.89 -8.86
CA LEU A 243 -7.12 -39.28 -9.08
C LEU A 243 -8.14 -40.40 -9.24
N LYS A 244 -9.02 -40.53 -8.23
CA LYS A 244 -10.13 -41.47 -8.23
C LYS A 244 -11.11 -40.99 -9.30
N LYS A 245 -11.02 -41.57 -10.49
CA LYS A 245 -11.93 -41.34 -11.60
C LYS A 245 -13.32 -41.82 -11.18
N THR A 246 -14.19 -40.91 -10.77
CA THR A 246 -15.62 -41.15 -10.65
C THR A 246 -16.15 -41.45 -12.05
N ARG A 247 -16.57 -42.70 -12.28
CA ARG A 247 -17.47 -43.05 -13.39
C ARG A 247 -18.86 -42.58 -12.98
N PHE A 248 -19.44 -41.68 -13.76
CA PHE A 248 -20.87 -41.72 -14.04
C PHE A 248 -21.09 -42.68 -15.20
#